data_AF-A0ABF7RNC2-F1
#
_entry.id   AF-A0ABF7RNC2-F1
#
_cell.length_a   1.000
_cell.length_b   1.000
_cell.length_c   1.000
_cell.angle_alpha   90.00
_cell.angle_beta   90.00
_cell.angle_gamma   90.00
#
_symmetry.space_group_name_H-M   'P 1'
#
loop_
_entity.id
_entity.type
_entity.pdbx_description
1 polymer ?
#
loop_
_entity_poly.entity_id
_entity_poly.type
_entity_poly.pdbx_seq_one_letter_code
_entity_poly.pdbx_strand_id
1 'polypeptide(L)'
;MLSTLNCFWILKHTSRGIRFDTVIEVIHEEIVDAAPLDIDVQLIMCFLREYSQESAMPTLKEAEPYHKKGWILGVGLDSDEHHNPPLKFMLVFAKARAQGYYLTMHCDLPPS
;
A
#
# COMPACT_ATOMS: atom_id res chain seq x y z
N MET A 1 -17.76 -7.56 -14.16
CA MET A 1 -16.52 -7.05 -13.53
C MET A 1 -16.80 -5.99 -12.48
N LEU A 2 -16.94 -6.43 -11.22
CA LEU A 2 -16.73 -5.54 -10.08
C LEU A 2 -15.22 -5.44 -9.85
N SER A 3 -14.65 -4.25 -10.02
CA SER A 3 -13.25 -4.00 -9.65
C SER A 3 -13.19 -3.57 -8.18
N THR A 4 -12.50 -4.35 -7.35
CA THR A 4 -12.28 -4.01 -5.93
C THR A 4 -10.84 -3.56 -5.72
N LEU A 5 -10.67 -2.32 -5.24
CA LEU A 5 -9.39 -1.77 -4.84
C LEU A 5 -9.24 -1.96 -3.33
N ASN A 6 -8.34 -2.85 -2.92
CA ASN A 6 -8.09 -3.12 -1.51
C ASN A 6 -6.78 -2.44 -1.07
N CYS A 7 -6.91 -1.51 -0.11
CA CYS A 7 -5.79 -0.91 0.60
C CYS A 7 -5.33 -1.88 1.69
N PHE A 8 -4.06 -2.30 1.65
CA PHE A 8 -3.53 -3.29 2.58
C PHE A 8 -2.34 -2.78 3.40
N TRP A 9 -2.30 -3.18 4.67
CA TRP A 9 -1.41 -2.67 5.71
C TRP A 9 -0.18 -3.57 5.89
N ILE A 10 0.63 -3.74 4.84
CA ILE A 10 1.77 -4.68 4.83
C ILE A 10 2.74 -4.42 5.99
N LEU A 11 2.95 -3.15 6.35
CA LEU A 11 3.79 -2.72 7.48
C LEU A 11 3.41 -3.36 8.83
N LYS A 12 2.12 -3.66 9.04
CA LYS A 12 1.65 -4.29 10.28
C LYS A 12 2.03 -5.76 10.39
N HIS A 13 2.23 -6.43 9.24
CA HIS A 13 2.69 -7.82 9.18
C HIS A 13 4.21 -7.89 9.26
N THR A 14 4.92 -7.00 8.55
CA THR A 14 6.39 -6.96 8.58
C THR A 14 6.95 -6.54 9.92
N SER A 15 6.29 -5.62 10.64
CA SER A 15 6.64 -5.29 12.03
C SER A 15 6.48 -6.45 13.02
N ARG A 16 5.73 -7.50 12.66
CA ARG A 16 5.58 -8.74 13.43
C ARG A 16 6.54 -9.85 13.00
N GLY A 17 7.47 -9.56 12.09
CA GLY A 17 8.47 -10.50 11.60
C GLY A 17 8.02 -11.37 10.41
N ILE A 18 6.85 -11.09 9.82
CA ILE A 18 6.40 -11.76 8.59
C ILE A 18 7.09 -11.08 7.40
N ARG A 19 7.68 -11.85 6.49
CA ARG A 19 8.35 -11.28 5.32
C ARG A 19 7.34 -10.61 4.37
N PHE A 20 7.75 -9.53 3.71
CA PHE A 20 6.92 -8.81 2.75
C PHE A 20 6.43 -9.72 1.62
N ASP A 21 7.34 -10.55 1.07
CA ASP A 21 7.02 -11.50 0.01
C ASP A 21 5.93 -12.48 0.42
N THR A 22 6.01 -13.02 1.64
CA THR A 22 5.04 -14.00 2.15
C THR A 22 3.64 -13.39 2.21
N VAL A 23 3.52 -12.12 2.60
CA VAL A 23 2.23 -11.42 2.65
C VAL A 23 1.67 -11.22 1.24
N ILE A 24 2.50 -10.73 0.30
CA ILE A 24 2.05 -10.44 -1.05
C ILE A 24 1.74 -11.70 -1.85
N GLU A 25 2.52 -12.77 -1.67
CA GLU A 25 2.30 -14.05 -2.35
C GLU A 25 0.96 -14.66 -1.94
N VAL A 26 0.67 -14.73 -0.63
CA VAL A 26 -0.62 -15.23 -0.14
C VAL A 26 -1.80 -14.40 -0.66
N ILE A 27 -1.69 -13.06 -0.63
CA ILE A 27 -2.77 -12.21 -1.16
C ILE A 27 -2.97 -12.43 -2.65
N HIS A 28 -1.88 -12.59 -3.41
CA HIS A 28 -1.98 -12.83 -4.84
C HIS A 28 -2.60 -14.20 -5.15
N GLU A 29 -2.24 -15.24 -4.40
CA GLU A 29 -2.85 -16.57 -4.49
C GLU A 29 -4.37 -16.49 -4.25
N GLU A 30 -4.81 -15.80 -3.19
CA GLU A 30 -6.24 -15.61 -2.90
C GLU A 30 -6.98 -14.84 -4.01
N ILE A 31 -6.32 -13.86 -4.64
CA ILE A 31 -6.89 -13.13 -5.80
C ILE A 31 -7.06 -14.07 -7.00
N VAL A 32 -6.06 -14.90 -7.27
CA VAL A 32 -6.09 -15.88 -8.37
C VAL A 32 -7.19 -16.91 -8.13
N ASP A 33 -7.33 -17.40 -6.89
CA ASP A 33 -8.36 -18.37 -6.51
C ASP A 33 -9.78 -17.76 -6.57
N ALA A 34 -9.91 -16.46 -6.33
CA ALA A 34 -11.17 -15.73 -6.48
C ALA A 34 -11.52 -15.37 -7.94
N ALA A 35 -10.63 -15.59 -8.92
CA ALA A 35 -10.85 -15.25 -10.33
C ALA A 35 -12.14 -15.84 -10.94
N PRO A 36 -12.62 -17.06 -10.59
CA PRO A 36 -13.88 -17.60 -11.11
C PRO A 36 -15.14 -16.79 -10.71
N LEU A 37 -15.03 -15.84 -9.78
CA LEU A 37 -16.13 -15.00 -9.32
C LEU A 37 -16.42 -13.78 -10.24
N ASP A 38 -15.68 -13.62 -11.35
CA ASP A 38 -15.75 -12.42 -12.23
C ASP A 38 -15.50 -11.09 -11.49
N ILE A 39 -14.68 -11.15 -10.44
CA ILE A 39 -14.22 -10.01 -9.65
C ILE A 39 -12.79 -9.71 -10.08
N ASP A 40 -12.54 -8.46 -10.46
CA ASP A 40 -11.20 -7.95 -10.70
C ASP A 40 -10.69 -7.33 -9.40
N VAL A 41 -9.53 -7.77 -8.90
CA VAL A 41 -8.97 -7.27 -7.64
C VAL A 41 -7.63 -6.62 -7.91
N GLN A 42 -7.49 -5.39 -7.43
CA GLN A 42 -6.28 -4.60 -7.60
C GLN A 42 -5.76 -4.17 -6.22
N LEU A 43 -4.45 -4.27 -6.00
CA LEU A 43 -3.84 -3.94 -4.72
C LEU A 43 -3.27 -2.52 -4.71
N ILE A 44 -3.58 -1.81 -3.63
CA ILE A 44 -2.93 -0.55 -3.25
C ILE A 44 -2.20 -0.80 -1.94
N MET A 45 -0.89 -0.54 -1.93
CA MET A 45 -0.08 -0.66 -0.71
C MET A 45 -0.17 0.62 0.11
N CYS A 46 -0.57 0.54 1.37
CA CYS A 46 -0.73 1.73 2.20
C CYS A 46 0.41 1.90 3.22
N PHE A 47 0.99 3.10 3.26
CA PHE A 47 1.88 3.52 4.35
C PHE A 47 1.05 3.91 5.57
N LEU A 48 1.58 3.63 6.75
CA LEU A 48 0.90 3.90 8.01
C LEU A 48 1.46 5.18 8.64
N ARG A 49 0.59 6.15 8.94
CA ARG A 49 0.99 7.45 9.49
C ARG A 49 1.72 7.36 10.84
N GLU A 50 1.34 6.37 11.65
CA GLU A 50 1.96 6.08 12.96
C GLU A 50 3.43 5.65 12.85
N TYR A 51 3.84 5.14 11.69
CA TYR A 51 5.22 4.71 11.45
C TYR A 51 6.07 5.86 10.91
N SER A 52 7.39 5.76 11.08
CA SER A 52 8.33 6.80 10.63
C SER A 52 8.45 6.80 9.11
N GLN A 53 8.76 7.96 8.52
CA GLN A 53 9.10 8.08 7.09
C GLN A 53 10.24 7.12 6.70
N GLU A 54 11.15 6.84 7.63
CA GLU A 54 12.27 5.92 7.46
C GLU A 54 11.83 4.49 7.19
N SER A 55 10.66 4.07 7.69
CA SER A 55 10.07 2.76 7.37
C SER A 55 9.37 2.73 6.01
N ALA A 56 8.87 3.87 5.53
CA ALA A 56 8.10 3.93 4.28
C ALA A 56 8.96 3.72 3.02
N MET A 57 10.18 4.28 2.99
CA MET A 57 11.08 4.14 1.83
C MET A 57 11.56 2.70 1.60
N PRO A 58 12.03 1.94 2.61
CA PRO A 58 12.34 0.52 2.46
C PRO A 58 11.15 -0.29 1.96
N THR A 59 9.95 -0.03 2.50
CA THR A 59 8.73 -0.71 2.05
C THR A 59 8.38 -0.40 0.60
N LEU A 60 8.54 0.85 0.15
CA LEU A 60 8.38 1.20 -1.27
C LEU A 60 9.36 0.41 -2.15
N LYS A 61 10.61 0.27 -1.71
CA LYS A 61 11.64 -0.48 -2.42
C LYS A 61 11.30 -1.98 -2.50
N GLU A 62 10.82 -2.56 -1.41
CA GLU A 62 10.35 -3.96 -1.37
C GLU A 62 9.15 -4.20 -2.27
N ALA A 63 8.31 -3.19 -2.49
CA ALA A 63 7.15 -3.27 -3.37
C ALA A 63 7.49 -3.23 -4.87
N GLU A 64 8.63 -2.65 -5.27
CA GLU A 64 9.00 -2.44 -6.69
C GLU A 64 8.92 -3.70 -7.57
N PRO A 65 9.39 -4.89 -7.15
CA PRO A 65 9.30 -6.09 -7.97
C PRO A 65 7.84 -6.51 -8.23
N TYR A 66 6.96 -6.30 -7.25
CA TYR A 66 5.55 -6.68 -7.34
C TYR A 66 4.73 -5.66 -8.12
N HIS A 67 5.11 -4.39 -8.07
CA HIS A 67 4.57 -3.37 -8.97
C HIS A 67 4.89 -3.68 -10.43
N LYS A 68 6.13 -4.08 -10.73
CA LYS A 68 6.54 -4.49 -12.09
C LYS A 68 5.80 -5.73 -12.59
N LYS A 69 5.36 -6.61 -11.69
CA LYS A 69 4.48 -7.76 -12.02
C LYS A 69 3.01 -7.35 -12.22
N GLY A 70 2.64 -6.10 -11.94
CA GLY A 70 1.27 -5.62 -11.96
C GLY A 70 0.42 -6.03 -10.76
N TRP A 71 1.03 -6.59 -9.71
CA TRP A 71 0.29 -7.05 -8.52
C TRP A 71 -0.09 -5.89 -7.60
N ILE A 72 0.78 -4.89 -7.49
CA ILE A 72 0.53 -3.65 -6.73
C ILE A 72 0.45 -2.51 -7.74
N LEU A 73 -0.67 -1.80 -7.82
CA LEU A 73 -0.86 -0.73 -8.80
C LEU A 73 -0.62 0.67 -8.21
N GLY A 74 -0.81 0.82 -6.91
CA GLY A 74 -0.71 2.13 -6.27
C GLY A 74 -0.21 2.10 -4.84
N VAL A 75 0.03 3.29 -4.31
CA VAL A 75 0.34 3.50 -2.89
C VAL A 75 -0.65 4.47 -2.24
N GLY A 76 -0.94 4.19 -0.97
CA GLY A 76 -1.86 4.94 -0.11
C GLY A 76 -1.18 5.50 1.14
N LEU A 77 -1.84 6.43 1.82
CA LEU A 77 -1.48 6.87 3.18
C LEU A 77 -2.72 6.75 4.07
N ASP A 78 -2.60 5.97 5.14
CA ASP A 78 -3.70 5.57 6.02
C ASP A 78 -3.27 5.63 7.50
N SER A 79 -4.23 5.54 8.41
CA SER A 79 -4.15 5.75 9.86
C SER A 79 -4.21 7.21 10.37
N ASP A 80 -4.16 7.36 11.69
CA ASP A 80 -4.41 8.58 12.46
C ASP A 80 -3.53 9.76 12.04
N GLU A 81 -4.18 10.88 11.73
CA GLU A 81 -3.54 12.15 11.36
C GLU A 81 -3.05 12.93 12.57
N HIS A 82 -3.58 12.67 13.77
CA HIS A 82 -3.20 13.41 14.98
C HIS A 82 -1.69 13.26 15.24
N HIS A 83 -0.97 14.39 15.07
CA HIS A 83 0.50 14.52 15.18
C HIS A 83 1.34 13.91 14.04
N ASN A 84 0.73 13.36 12.98
CA ASN A 84 1.46 12.77 11.84
C ASN A 84 1.04 13.43 10.51
N PRO A 85 1.54 14.65 10.23
CA PRO A 85 1.13 15.38 9.03
C PRO A 85 1.54 14.63 7.76
N PRO A 86 0.71 14.66 6.69
CA PRO A 86 0.99 13.97 5.43
C PRO A 86 2.27 14.44 4.77
N LEU A 87 2.71 15.67 5.06
CA LEU A 87 3.96 16.26 4.56
C LEU A 87 5.20 15.40 4.88
N LYS A 88 5.16 14.63 5.99
CA LYS A 88 6.20 13.66 6.38
C LYS A 88 6.43 12.59 5.30
N PHE A 89 5.41 12.25 4.52
CA PHE A 89 5.46 11.21 3.49
C PHE A 89 5.66 11.77 2.08
N MET A 90 5.83 13.09 1.92
CA MET A 90 5.94 13.74 0.62
C MET A 90 7.04 13.12 -0.26
N LEU A 91 8.21 12.81 0.31
CA LEU A 91 9.32 12.24 -0.45
C LEU A 91 9.03 10.82 -0.95
N VAL A 92 8.36 9.98 -0.16
CA VAL A 92 8.02 8.60 -0.58
C VAL A 92 6.92 8.62 -1.65
N PHE A 93 5.96 9.54 -1.53
CA PHE A 93 4.93 9.75 -2.56
C PHE A 93 5.51 10.30 -3.87
N ALA A 94 6.47 11.23 -3.79
CA ALA A 94 7.17 11.73 -4.97
C ALA A 94 7.95 10.60 -5.68
N LYS A 95 8.62 9.74 -4.90
CA LYS A 95 9.33 8.58 -5.43
C LYS A 95 8.39 7.55 -6.06
N ALA A 96 7.28 7.23 -5.41
CA ALA A 96 6.26 6.32 -5.93
C ALA A 96 5.66 6.86 -7.25
N ARG A 97 5.35 8.16 -7.32
CA ARG A 97 4.90 8.79 -8.57
C ARG A 97 5.91 8.61 -9.70
N ALA A 98 7.20 8.86 -9.40
CA ALA A 98 8.27 8.72 -10.38
C ALA A 98 8.47 7.26 -10.85
N GLN A 99 8.03 6.29 -10.05
CA GLN A 99 8.07 4.86 -10.38
C GLN A 99 6.83 4.37 -11.13
N GLY A 100 5.79 5.22 -11.29
CA GLY A 100 4.57 4.88 -12.03
C GLY A 100 3.41 4.37 -11.18
N TYR A 101 3.51 4.44 -9.85
CA TYR A 101 2.40 4.06 -8.97
C TYR A 101 1.25 5.07 -9.05
N TYR A 102 0.02 4.56 -9.02
CA TYR A 102 -1.13 5.39 -8.67
C TYR A 102 -1.04 5.85 -7.22
N LEU A 103 -1.44 7.09 -6.94
CA LEU A 103 -1.37 7.65 -5.59
C LEU A 103 -2.79 7.88 -5.07
N THR A 104 -3.04 7.41 -3.85
CA THR A 104 -4.24 7.73 -3.08
C THR A 104 -3.86 8.15 -1.67
N MET A 105 -4.73 8.87 -0.98
CA MET A 105 -4.55 9.17 0.44
C MET A 105 -5.90 9.40 1.09
N HIS A 106 -6.03 9.00 2.35
CA HIS A 106 -7.17 9.42 3.17
C HIS A 106 -7.08 10.94 3.39
N CYS A 107 -8.16 11.65 3.07
CA CYS A 107 -8.36 13.04 3.44
C CYS A 107 -9.44 13.10 4.51
N ASP A 108 -9.02 13.03 5.77
CA ASP A 108 -9.92 13.24 6.89
C ASP A 108 -10.08 14.76 7.08
N LEU A 109 -11.33 15.22 7.21
CA LEU A 109 -11.59 16.61 7.57
C LEU A 109 -11.03 16.84 8.98
N PRO A 110 -10.21 17.87 9.22
CA PRO A 110 -9.74 18.16 10.57
C PRO A 110 -10.94 18.35 11.49
N PRO A 111 -10.89 17.87 12.75
CA PRO A 111 -11.97 18.14 13.70
C PRO A 111 -12.11 19.66 13.85
N SER A 112 -13.32 20.14 13.57
CA SER A 112 -13.76 21.53 13.71
C SER A 112 -13.61 22.05 15.13
#